data_AF-A0A6A6FKB9-F1
#
_entry.id   AF-A0A6A6FKB9-F1
#
_cell.length_a   1.000
_cell.length_b   1.000
_cell.length_c   1.000
_cell.angle_alpha   90.00
_cell.angle_beta   90.00
_cell.angle_gamma   90.00
#
_symmetry.space_group_name_H-M   'P 1'
#
loop_
_entity.id
_entity.type
_entity.pdbx_description
1 polymer ?
#
loop_
_entity_poly.entity_id
_entity_poly.type
_entity_poly.pdbx_seq_one_letter_code
_entity_poly.pdbx_strand_id
1 'polypeptide(L)'
;MPTSRVEVAWAVPVKIKQFGPHLEAYTSLQPVLNTLQLCNRFGRGPEAAITKLPTELVQHIQKYMLKEKQEELIPAWTRDFRCWQSLCAPIDHLSDSDILELYNELRDEFEVAECPCGGCFSPEKVTTVSESVRDLVADVVEEPEELCWGGEHRSRIEAWHERVGSPTEVSRGRFDEFSNVLTKHFGLEAWISHVQESRQVAWVDENVTHTTKSYLVLPQAASFQHDFELHTIETGHWEDRRVPTEAGFATELSLPPPLSPKDTERFIRALKALNIAACSTQKASDSLQVNDRVSGAIESDDAEDAPLAAEVKPKLTLFIRNDNKEEW
;
A
#
# COMPACT_ATOMS: atom_id res chain seq x y z
N MET A 1 16.48 -18.81 11.71
CA MET A 1 16.14 -19.80 10.67
C MET A 1 14.92 -19.30 9.95
N PRO A 2 14.96 -19.16 8.61
CA PRO A 2 13.81 -18.72 7.85
C PRO A 2 12.71 -19.78 7.91
N THR A 3 11.48 -19.32 8.13
CA THR A 3 10.30 -20.19 8.14
C THR A 3 9.41 -19.79 6.98
N SER A 4 9.03 -20.75 6.15
CA SER A 4 8.11 -20.53 5.05
C SER A 4 6.71 -20.94 5.48
N ARG A 5 5.77 -20.00 5.46
CA ARG A 5 4.35 -20.24 5.65
C ARG A 5 3.68 -20.41 4.29
N VAL A 6 2.97 -21.52 4.15
CA VAL A 6 2.19 -21.85 2.95
C VAL A 6 0.72 -21.98 3.34
N GLU A 7 -0.16 -21.32 2.58
CA GLU A 7 -1.60 -21.26 2.84
C GLU A 7 -2.38 -21.28 1.52
N VAL A 8 -3.58 -21.87 1.49
CA VAL A 8 -4.40 -21.97 0.26
C VAL A 8 -5.82 -21.52 0.52
N ALA A 9 -6.16 -20.27 0.20
CA ALA A 9 -7.46 -19.69 0.53
C ALA A 9 -8.24 -19.16 -0.67
N TRP A 10 -9.56 -19.11 -0.52
CA TRP A 10 -10.41 -18.30 -1.38
C TRP A 10 -10.15 -16.83 -1.08
N ALA A 11 -9.72 -16.10 -2.09
CA ALA A 11 -9.22 -14.75 -1.92
C ALA A 11 -9.69 -13.80 -3.01
N VAL A 12 -9.75 -12.51 -2.64
CA VAL A 12 -9.97 -11.40 -3.56
C VAL A 12 -8.80 -10.41 -3.41
N PRO A 13 -8.03 -10.15 -4.48
CA PRO A 13 -6.98 -9.14 -4.43
C PRO A 13 -7.59 -7.74 -4.26
N VAL A 14 -7.00 -6.96 -3.37
CA VAL A 14 -7.39 -5.56 -3.10
C VAL A 14 -6.16 -4.66 -3.15
N LYS A 15 -6.32 -3.40 -3.56
CA LYS A 15 -5.21 -2.42 -3.58
C LYS A 15 -4.95 -1.94 -2.16
N ILE A 16 -3.75 -2.18 -1.62
CA ILE A 16 -3.41 -1.78 -0.24
C ILE A 16 -3.56 -0.27 0.00
N LYS A 17 -3.21 0.55 -1.00
CA LYS A 17 -3.39 2.02 -1.01
C LYS A 17 -4.82 2.47 -0.70
N GLN A 18 -5.81 1.69 -1.11
CA GLN A 18 -7.23 1.95 -0.85
C GLN A 18 -7.72 1.18 0.38
N PHE A 19 -7.39 -0.10 0.45
CA PHE A 19 -7.87 -1.01 1.48
C PHE A 19 -7.50 -0.57 2.90
N GLY A 20 -6.23 -0.23 3.11
CA GLY A 20 -5.70 0.20 4.40
C GLY A 20 -6.41 1.43 4.99
N PRO A 21 -6.40 2.60 4.31
CA PRO A 21 -7.04 3.80 4.84
C PRO A 21 -8.56 3.61 5.00
N HIS A 22 -9.20 2.84 4.13
CA HIS A 22 -10.64 2.57 4.24
C HIS A 22 -10.99 1.74 5.46
N LEU A 23 -10.16 0.76 5.79
CA LEU A 23 -10.33 -0.08 6.96
C LEU A 23 -10.00 0.67 8.25
N GLU A 24 -8.98 1.54 8.22
CA GLU A 24 -8.66 2.45 9.32
C GLU A 24 -9.79 3.47 9.59
N ALA A 25 -10.33 4.09 8.53
CA ALA A 25 -11.49 4.97 8.61
C ALA A 25 -12.71 4.25 9.20
N TYR A 26 -12.99 3.03 8.73
CA TYR A 26 -14.10 2.23 9.25
C TYR A 26 -13.93 1.89 10.74
N THR A 27 -12.72 1.48 11.13
CA THR A 27 -12.40 1.09 12.51
C THR A 27 -12.49 2.27 13.46
N SER A 28 -11.93 3.42 13.08
CA SER A 28 -11.95 4.64 13.91
C SER A 28 -13.35 5.23 14.07
N LEU A 29 -14.20 5.16 13.04
CA LEU A 29 -15.56 5.68 13.08
C LEU A 29 -16.56 4.70 13.69
N GLN A 30 -16.22 3.42 13.86
CA GLN A 30 -17.15 2.39 14.33
C GLN A 30 -17.89 2.75 15.63
N PRO A 31 -17.25 3.31 16.68
CA PRO A 31 -17.96 3.74 17.88
C PRO A 31 -18.99 4.84 17.62
N VAL A 32 -18.66 5.80 16.75
CA VAL A 32 -19.53 6.93 16.38
C VAL A 32 -20.71 6.44 15.53
N LEU A 33 -20.45 5.59 14.55
CA LEU A 33 -21.49 4.98 13.70
C LEU A 33 -22.46 4.14 14.52
N ASN A 34 -21.95 3.37 15.49
CA ASN A 34 -22.78 2.59 16.42
C ASN A 34 -23.62 3.50 17.31
N THR A 35 -23.04 4.58 17.84
CA THR A 35 -23.75 5.58 18.65
C THR A 35 -24.88 6.21 17.85
N LEU A 36 -24.63 6.64 16.61
CA LEU A 36 -25.65 7.19 15.72
C LEU A 36 -26.82 6.21 15.51
N GLN A 37 -26.53 4.93 15.27
CA GLN A 37 -27.55 3.90 15.11
C GLN A 37 -28.35 3.65 16.38
N LEU A 38 -27.68 3.58 17.54
CA LEU A 38 -28.34 3.39 18.83
C LEU A 38 -29.21 4.59 19.20
N CYS A 39 -28.72 5.81 19.00
CA CYS A 39 -29.49 7.04 19.18
C CYS A 39 -30.71 7.07 18.26
N ASN A 40 -30.57 6.72 16.97
CA ASN A 40 -31.71 6.68 16.06
C ASN A 40 -32.76 5.61 16.48
N ARG A 41 -32.30 4.43 16.89
CA ARG A 41 -33.19 3.29 17.20
C ARG A 41 -33.85 3.38 18.57
N PHE A 42 -33.15 3.89 19.58
CA PHE A 42 -33.55 3.79 20.99
C PHE A 42 -33.68 5.12 21.72
N GLY A 43 -33.26 6.25 21.14
CA GLY A 43 -33.37 7.52 21.84
C GLY A 43 -34.84 7.85 22.16
N ARG A 44 -35.07 8.42 23.33
CA ARG A 44 -36.38 8.82 23.84
C ARG A 44 -36.23 10.17 24.52
N GLY A 45 -37.20 11.06 24.32
CA GLY A 45 -37.27 12.34 25.00
C GLY A 45 -37.45 13.52 24.05
N PRO A 46 -37.82 14.70 24.58
CA PRO A 46 -38.05 15.91 23.79
C PRO A 46 -36.78 16.44 23.13
N GLU A 47 -35.60 16.15 23.67
CA GLU A 47 -34.29 16.57 23.14
C GLU A 47 -33.65 15.55 22.18
N ALA A 48 -34.30 14.40 21.95
CA ALA A 48 -33.75 13.34 21.12
C ALA A 48 -34.06 13.58 19.63
N ALA A 49 -33.50 14.64 19.05
CA ALA A 49 -33.77 15.07 17.67
C ALA A 49 -33.40 14.01 16.60
N ILE A 50 -32.47 13.10 16.92
CA ILE A 50 -31.94 12.09 16.00
C ILE A 50 -32.87 10.87 15.85
N THR A 51 -33.85 10.66 16.75
CA THR A 51 -34.65 9.40 16.86
C THR A 51 -35.73 9.23 15.80
N LYS A 52 -35.76 10.13 14.81
CA LYS A 52 -36.81 10.19 13.78
C LYS A 52 -36.22 10.25 12.37
N LEU A 53 -34.91 10.06 12.23
CA LEU A 53 -34.31 10.06 10.91
C LEU A 53 -34.68 8.76 10.18
N PRO A 54 -35.21 8.84 8.95
CA PRO A 54 -35.29 7.71 8.05
C PRO A 54 -33.97 6.95 7.99
N THR A 55 -34.03 5.63 7.92
CA THR A 55 -32.84 4.76 7.89
C THR A 55 -31.92 5.14 6.74
N GLU A 56 -32.48 5.58 5.62
CA GLU A 56 -31.78 6.03 4.42
C GLU A 56 -30.91 7.27 4.71
N LEU A 57 -31.42 8.23 5.49
CA LEU A 57 -30.66 9.42 5.87
C LEU A 57 -29.52 9.07 6.82
N VAL A 58 -29.74 8.15 7.76
CA VAL A 58 -28.67 7.66 8.63
C VAL A 58 -27.59 6.98 7.79
N GLN A 59 -27.95 6.10 6.86
CA GLN A 59 -27.00 5.46 5.94
C GLN A 59 -26.22 6.48 5.11
N HIS A 60 -26.86 7.55 4.63
CA HIS A 60 -26.18 8.64 3.93
C HIS A 60 -25.16 9.34 4.83
N ILE A 61 -25.53 9.72 6.06
CA ILE A 61 -24.62 10.34 7.02
C ILE A 61 -23.41 9.43 7.26
N GLN A 62 -23.64 8.13 7.49
CA GLN A 62 -22.57 7.16 7.68
C GLN A 62 -21.63 7.09 6.47
N LYS A 63 -22.19 7.10 5.25
CA LYS A 63 -21.41 7.10 4.02
C LYS A 63 -20.57 8.38 3.88
N TYR A 64 -21.12 9.54 4.20
CA TYR A 64 -20.39 10.82 4.15
C TYR A 64 -19.24 10.84 5.15
N MET A 65 -19.49 10.45 6.41
CA MET A 65 -18.45 10.41 7.45
C MET A 65 -17.32 9.46 7.07
N LEU A 66 -17.65 8.28 6.54
CA LEU A 66 -16.64 7.32 6.06
C LEU A 66 -15.83 7.90 4.90
N LYS A 67 -16.50 8.52 3.91
CA LYS A 67 -15.83 9.10 2.74
C LYS A 67 -14.86 10.23 3.14
N GLU A 68 -15.31 11.14 4.00
CA GLU A 68 -14.48 12.24 4.50
C GLU A 68 -13.23 11.71 5.23
N LYS A 69 -13.40 10.71 6.12
CA LYS A 69 -12.26 10.12 6.83
C LYS A 69 -11.34 9.31 5.92
N GLN A 70 -11.87 8.69 4.87
CA GLN A 70 -11.08 8.01 3.85
C GLN A 70 -10.20 9.01 3.09
N GLU A 71 -10.78 10.12 2.61
CA GLU A 71 -10.07 11.18 1.90
C GLU A 71 -8.98 11.84 2.76
N GLU A 72 -9.19 11.94 4.07
CA GLU A 72 -8.18 12.40 5.02
C GLU A 72 -6.97 11.45 5.11
N LEU A 73 -7.19 10.13 5.10
CA LEU A 73 -6.15 9.12 5.35
C LEU A 73 -5.39 8.68 4.08
N ILE A 74 -6.05 8.70 2.92
CA ILE A 74 -5.46 8.24 1.64
C ILE A 74 -4.12 8.92 1.31
N PRO A 75 -3.95 10.25 1.46
CA PRO A 75 -2.68 10.91 1.11
C PRO A 75 -1.49 10.37 1.91
N ALA A 76 -1.65 10.20 3.22
CA ALA A 76 -0.58 9.68 4.08
C ALA A 76 -0.24 8.22 3.71
N TRP A 77 -1.25 7.35 3.58
CA TRP A 77 -1.05 5.96 3.14
C TRP A 77 -0.35 5.87 1.77
N THR A 78 -0.74 6.73 0.83
CA THR A 78 -0.18 6.72 -0.52
C THR A 78 1.27 7.18 -0.52
N ARG A 79 1.58 8.26 0.20
CA ARG A 79 2.93 8.81 0.33
C ARG A 79 3.88 7.81 1.00
N ASP A 80 3.49 7.28 2.17
CA ASP A 80 4.31 6.35 2.94
C ASP A 80 4.58 5.06 2.13
N PHE A 81 3.56 4.57 1.41
CA PHE A 81 3.74 3.43 0.51
C PHE A 81 4.66 3.74 -0.67
N ARG A 82 4.58 4.94 -1.29
CA ARG A 82 5.51 5.32 -2.37
C ARG A 82 6.96 5.31 -1.90
N CYS A 83 7.23 5.77 -0.68
CA CYS A 83 8.56 5.68 -0.07
C CYS A 83 9.01 4.22 0.08
N TRP A 84 8.15 3.33 0.60
CA TRP A 84 8.43 1.89 0.66
C TRP A 84 8.73 1.27 -0.71
N GLN A 85 8.07 1.73 -1.77
CA GLN A 85 8.30 1.22 -3.12
C GLN A 85 9.51 1.84 -3.83
N SER A 86 10.21 2.78 -3.18
CA SER A 86 11.24 3.63 -3.80
C SER A 86 10.72 4.37 -5.04
N LEU A 87 9.44 4.78 -5.02
CA LEU A 87 8.77 5.54 -6.08
C LEU A 87 8.61 7.04 -5.74
N CYS A 88 9.23 7.48 -4.66
CA CYS A 88 9.32 8.89 -4.30
C CYS A 88 10.61 9.50 -4.87
N ALA A 89 10.55 10.76 -5.29
CA ALA A 89 11.74 11.55 -5.55
C ALA A 89 12.24 12.21 -4.26
N PRO A 90 13.54 12.56 -4.15
CA PRO A 90 14.06 13.32 -3.02
C PRO A 90 13.21 14.55 -2.66
N ILE A 91 12.77 15.30 -3.69
CA ILE A 91 11.95 16.51 -3.52
C ILE A 91 10.57 16.26 -2.87
N ASP A 92 10.03 15.04 -2.94
CA ASP A 92 8.75 14.69 -2.32
C ASP A 92 8.81 14.69 -0.78
N HIS A 93 10.02 14.81 -0.21
CA HIS A 93 10.27 14.83 1.23
C HIS A 93 10.58 16.22 1.76
N LEU A 94 10.73 17.21 0.88
CA LEU A 94 11.02 18.58 1.26
C LEU A 94 9.71 19.34 1.51
N SER A 95 9.71 20.21 2.52
CA SER A 95 8.64 21.17 2.69
C SER A 95 8.77 22.30 1.67
N ASP A 96 7.69 23.05 1.43
CA ASP A 96 7.74 24.22 0.55
C ASP A 96 8.77 25.26 1.06
N SER A 97 9.01 25.33 2.38
CA SER A 97 10.04 26.18 2.96
C SER A 97 11.44 25.71 2.57
N ASP A 98 11.71 24.40 2.67
CA ASP A 98 13.01 23.83 2.32
C ASP A 98 13.30 23.99 0.82
N ILE A 99 12.29 23.78 -0.02
CA ILE A 99 12.40 23.99 -1.48
C ILE A 99 12.75 25.46 -1.79
N LEU A 100 12.10 26.41 -1.12
CA LEU A 100 12.37 27.84 -1.32
C LEU A 100 13.75 28.25 -0.80
N GLU A 101 14.19 27.70 0.32
CA GLU A 101 15.53 27.93 0.87
C GLU A 101 16.59 27.44 -0.12
N LEU A 102 16.53 26.16 -0.52
CA LEU A 102 17.44 25.56 -1.50
C LEU A 102 17.44 26.32 -2.83
N TYR A 103 16.26 26.67 -3.37
CA TYR A 103 16.19 27.41 -4.62
C TYR A 103 16.87 28.78 -4.52
N ASN A 104 16.64 29.52 -3.42
CA ASN A 104 17.21 30.85 -3.24
C ASN A 104 18.71 30.81 -2.94
N GLU A 105 19.20 29.75 -2.28
CA GLU A 105 20.62 29.46 -2.08
C GLU A 105 21.31 29.15 -3.40
N LEU A 106 20.78 28.22 -4.19
CA LEU A 106 21.30 27.89 -5.53
C LEU A 106 21.35 29.15 -6.41
N ARG A 107 20.30 29.97 -6.38
CA ARG A 107 20.29 31.24 -7.10
C ARG A 107 21.37 32.21 -6.61
N ASP A 108 21.66 32.25 -5.30
CA ASP A 108 22.71 33.13 -4.76
C ASP A 108 24.12 32.60 -5.10
N GLU A 109 24.29 31.30 -5.30
CA GLU A 109 25.55 30.66 -5.72
C GLU A 109 25.81 30.77 -7.23
N PHE A 110 24.78 30.61 -8.05
CA PHE A 110 24.88 30.77 -9.50
C PHE A 110 24.66 32.25 -9.87
N GLU A 111 25.72 32.97 -10.24
CA GLU A 111 25.56 34.29 -10.86
C GLU A 111 24.58 34.15 -12.04
N VAL A 112 23.46 34.89 -12.00
CA VAL A 112 22.29 34.80 -12.92
C VAL A 112 22.69 34.78 -14.42
N ALA A 113 23.90 35.24 -14.74
CA ALA A 113 24.47 35.30 -16.09
C ALA A 113 25.15 34.00 -16.59
N GLU A 114 25.46 33.02 -15.75
CA GLU A 114 26.24 31.82 -16.13
C GLU A 114 25.39 30.56 -16.36
N CYS A 115 24.10 30.60 -16.07
CA CYS A 115 23.24 29.45 -16.33
C CYS A 115 23.04 29.25 -17.86
N PRO A 116 23.41 28.09 -18.46
CA PRO A 116 23.38 27.87 -19.90
C PRO A 116 22.02 28.06 -20.58
N CYS A 117 20.93 28.00 -19.81
CA CYS A 117 19.56 28.19 -20.29
C CYS A 117 19.15 29.69 -20.39
N GLY A 118 19.95 30.62 -19.85
CA GLY A 118 19.69 32.07 -19.92
C GLY A 118 18.47 32.59 -19.14
N GLY A 119 17.86 31.79 -18.26
CA GLY A 119 16.66 32.19 -17.53
C GLY A 119 16.12 31.21 -16.47
N CYS A 120 16.92 30.27 -15.96
CA CYS A 120 16.45 29.27 -15.00
C CYS A 120 16.18 29.86 -13.61
N PHE A 121 16.77 31.01 -13.30
CA PHE A 121 16.63 31.68 -12.02
C PHE A 121 15.95 33.04 -12.15
N SER A 122 14.97 33.29 -11.27
CA SER A 122 14.39 34.62 -11.11
C SER A 122 15.45 35.60 -10.56
N PRO A 123 15.51 36.84 -11.05
CA PRO A 123 16.40 37.86 -10.49
C PRO A 123 16.03 38.25 -9.06
N GLU A 124 14.79 37.98 -8.63
CA GLU A 124 14.28 38.28 -7.29
C GLU A 124 14.12 37.01 -6.44
N LYS A 125 14.12 37.17 -5.10
CA LYS A 125 13.85 36.05 -4.18
C LYS A 125 12.45 35.53 -4.41
N VAL A 126 12.34 34.24 -4.66
CA VAL A 126 11.05 33.59 -4.82
C VAL A 126 10.50 33.27 -3.42
N THR A 127 9.22 33.54 -3.22
CA THR A 127 8.51 33.34 -1.95
C THR A 127 7.41 32.28 -2.04
N THR A 128 7.20 31.70 -3.22
CA THR A 128 6.16 30.70 -3.49
C THR A 128 6.72 29.61 -4.40
N VAL A 129 6.51 28.34 -4.06
CA VAL A 129 6.96 27.21 -4.89
C VAL A 129 6.08 27.11 -6.14
N SER A 130 6.63 27.45 -7.29
CA SER A 130 6.03 27.11 -8.59
C SER A 130 6.53 25.73 -9.06
N GLU A 131 5.87 25.17 -10.06
CA GLU A 131 6.31 23.92 -10.72
C GLU A 131 7.75 24.04 -11.22
N SER A 132 8.10 25.15 -11.89
CA SER A 132 9.46 25.40 -12.37
C SER A 132 10.51 25.48 -11.26
N VAL A 133 10.16 26.01 -10.08
CA VAL A 133 11.05 26.07 -8.91
C VAL A 133 11.27 24.66 -8.37
N ARG A 134 10.20 23.88 -8.29
CA ARG A 134 10.25 22.48 -7.85
C ARG A 134 11.10 21.64 -8.79
N ASP A 135 10.89 21.72 -10.10
CA ASP A 135 11.67 20.95 -11.08
C ASP A 135 13.16 21.26 -11.00
N LEU A 136 13.52 22.55 -10.90
CA LEU A 136 14.93 22.95 -10.79
C LEU A 136 15.60 22.43 -9.51
N VAL A 137 14.89 22.46 -8.37
CA VAL A 137 15.40 21.88 -7.12
C VAL A 137 15.51 20.36 -7.24
N ALA A 138 14.56 19.70 -7.91
CA ALA A 138 14.58 18.25 -8.08
C ALA A 138 15.84 17.77 -8.82
N ASP A 139 16.24 18.49 -9.88
CA ASP A 139 17.43 18.19 -10.69
C ASP A 139 18.75 18.31 -9.88
N VAL A 140 18.76 19.12 -8.82
CA VAL A 140 19.97 19.36 -8.01
C VAL A 140 20.03 18.43 -6.79
N VAL A 141 18.89 18.03 -6.24
CA VAL A 141 18.77 17.22 -5.01
C VAL A 141 19.00 15.72 -5.27
N GLU A 142 19.53 15.34 -6.44
CA GLU A 142 19.77 13.94 -6.82
C GLU A 142 20.84 13.22 -5.99
N GLU A 143 21.77 13.92 -5.31
CA GLU A 143 22.87 13.26 -4.60
C GLU A 143 22.52 12.80 -3.15
N PRO A 144 22.71 11.52 -2.81
CA PRO A 144 22.15 10.90 -1.61
C PRO A 144 22.93 11.09 -0.29
N GLU A 145 24.15 11.62 -0.30
CA GLU A 145 25.05 11.36 0.84
C GLU A 145 24.91 12.31 2.04
N GLU A 146 24.30 13.51 1.90
CA GLU A 146 24.25 14.49 3.02
C GLU A 146 22.92 15.26 3.19
N LEU A 147 21.87 14.96 2.42
CA LEU A 147 20.67 15.82 2.33
C LEU A 147 19.57 15.48 3.35
N CYS A 148 18.86 16.52 3.79
CA CYS A 148 17.78 16.52 4.79
C CYS A 148 16.59 15.58 4.50
N TRP A 149 16.46 15.07 3.27
CA TRP A 149 15.33 14.23 2.86
C TRP A 149 15.43 12.77 3.32
N GLY A 150 16.65 12.24 3.52
CA GLY A 150 16.85 10.82 3.86
C GLY A 150 16.21 10.40 5.19
N GLY A 151 16.17 11.32 6.16
CA GLY A 151 15.50 11.10 7.45
C GLY A 151 13.99 10.97 7.31
N GLU A 152 13.35 11.87 6.56
CA GLU A 152 11.92 11.85 6.29
C GLU A 152 11.54 10.61 5.44
N HIS A 153 12.36 10.23 4.46
CA HIS A 153 12.18 9.01 3.67
C HIS A 153 12.13 7.76 4.57
N ARG A 154 13.12 7.62 5.46
CA ARG A 154 13.20 6.49 6.41
C ARG A 154 12.01 6.50 7.38
N SER A 155 11.66 7.67 7.91
CA SER A 155 10.50 7.82 8.81
C SER A 155 9.19 7.40 8.13
N ARG A 156 9.00 7.73 6.85
CA ARG A 156 7.84 7.28 6.07
C ARG A 156 7.81 5.78 5.83
N ILE A 157 8.97 5.14 5.62
CA ILE A 157 9.09 3.68 5.54
C ILE A 157 8.75 3.04 6.89
N GLU A 158 9.26 3.57 8.00
CA GLU A 158 8.92 3.11 9.35
C GLU A 158 7.42 3.25 9.60
N ALA A 159 6.81 4.38 9.26
CA ALA A 159 5.37 4.59 9.35
C ALA A 159 4.58 3.59 8.49
N TRP A 160 5.10 3.21 7.31
CA TRP A 160 4.52 2.13 6.52
C TRP A 160 4.56 0.79 7.26
N HIS A 161 5.71 0.42 7.82
CA HIS A 161 5.87 -0.81 8.60
C HIS A 161 4.98 -0.83 9.86
N GLU A 162 4.83 0.29 10.55
CA GLU A 162 3.89 0.38 11.69
C GLU A 162 2.44 0.10 11.27
N ARG A 163 2.05 0.51 10.05
CA ARG A 163 0.68 0.28 9.54
C ARG A 163 0.44 -1.16 9.12
N VAL A 164 1.36 -1.77 8.36
CA VAL A 164 1.13 -3.06 7.68
C VAL A 164 2.04 -4.21 8.15
N GLY A 165 2.90 -3.94 9.13
CA GLY A 165 3.97 -4.83 9.58
C GLY A 165 5.27 -4.59 8.82
N SER A 166 6.40 -4.91 9.44
CA SER A 166 7.68 -4.97 8.74
C SER A 166 7.73 -6.23 7.84
N PRO A 167 8.56 -6.23 6.79
CA PRO A 167 8.94 -7.46 6.09
C PRO A 167 9.34 -8.55 7.06
N THR A 168 8.99 -9.79 6.73
CA THR A 168 9.37 -11.02 7.46
C THR A 168 8.92 -11.14 8.92
N GLU A 169 8.34 -10.10 9.51
CA GLU A 169 7.71 -10.16 10.82
C GLU A 169 6.40 -10.96 10.80
N VAL A 170 6.05 -11.55 11.95
CA VAL A 170 4.76 -12.23 12.15
C VAL A 170 3.64 -11.21 12.36
N SER A 171 3.94 -10.14 13.09
CA SER A 171 3.03 -9.00 13.33
C SER A 171 2.76 -8.28 12.02
N ARG A 172 1.52 -7.82 11.84
CA ARG A 172 1.13 -6.93 10.74
C ARG A 172 0.88 -5.50 11.23
N GLY A 173 1.55 -5.13 12.32
CA GLY A 173 1.45 -3.79 12.91
C GLY A 173 0.01 -3.46 13.28
N ARG A 174 -0.46 -2.27 12.92
CA ARG A 174 -1.85 -1.87 13.14
C ARG A 174 -2.86 -2.71 12.35
N PHE A 175 -2.43 -3.43 11.32
CA PHE A 175 -3.31 -4.31 10.57
C PHE A 175 -3.81 -5.51 11.37
N ASP A 176 -3.12 -5.92 12.44
CA ASP A 176 -3.62 -6.96 13.34
C ASP A 176 -4.89 -6.51 14.08
N GLU A 177 -4.98 -5.22 14.43
CA GLU A 177 -6.20 -4.62 15.00
C GLU A 177 -7.34 -4.62 13.97
N PHE A 178 -7.01 -4.28 12.73
CA PHE A 178 -7.97 -4.25 11.63
C PHE A 178 -8.47 -5.65 11.25
N SER A 179 -7.62 -6.67 11.36
CA SER A 179 -7.98 -8.07 11.14
C SER A 179 -9.13 -8.50 12.05
N ASN A 180 -9.13 -8.08 13.32
CA ASN A 180 -10.23 -8.35 14.25
C ASN A 180 -11.57 -7.75 13.77
N VAL A 181 -11.54 -6.56 13.17
CA VAL A 181 -12.74 -5.93 12.60
C VAL A 181 -13.23 -6.72 11.41
N LEU A 182 -12.33 -7.15 10.51
CA LEU A 182 -12.69 -7.96 9.34
C LEU A 182 -13.35 -9.27 9.74
N THR A 183 -12.74 -9.99 10.70
CA THR A 183 -13.24 -11.28 11.17
C THR A 183 -14.60 -11.11 11.85
N LYS A 184 -14.74 -10.11 12.73
CA LYS A 184 -15.96 -9.89 13.50
C LYS A 184 -17.13 -9.37 12.66
N HIS A 185 -16.89 -8.41 11.77
CA HIS A 185 -17.96 -7.74 11.01
C HIS A 185 -18.27 -8.43 9.69
N PHE A 186 -17.25 -8.99 9.04
CA PHE A 186 -17.38 -9.54 7.70
C PHE A 186 -17.17 -11.06 7.64
N GLY A 187 -16.51 -11.65 8.63
CA GLY A 187 -16.13 -13.07 8.61
C GLY A 187 -15.04 -13.34 7.57
N LEU A 188 -14.13 -12.39 7.41
CA LEU A 188 -13.00 -12.37 6.48
C LEU A 188 -11.71 -12.04 7.24
N GLU A 189 -10.58 -12.41 6.69
CA GLU A 189 -9.25 -12.01 7.14
C GLU A 189 -8.54 -11.20 6.05
N ALA A 190 -7.49 -10.48 6.45
CA ALA A 190 -6.58 -9.84 5.50
C ALA A 190 -5.27 -10.62 5.44
N TRP A 191 -4.83 -10.94 4.23
CA TRP A 191 -3.49 -11.43 4.00
C TRP A 191 -2.66 -10.31 3.38
N ILE A 192 -1.54 -9.98 4.03
CA ILE A 192 -0.60 -8.93 3.59
C ILE A 192 0.80 -9.52 3.53
N SER A 193 1.50 -9.19 2.45
CA SER A 193 2.91 -9.55 2.28
C SER A 193 3.66 -8.49 1.50
N HIS A 194 4.87 -8.20 1.97
CA HIS A 194 5.87 -7.45 1.22
C HIS A 194 6.47 -8.41 0.19
N VAL A 195 6.52 -7.98 -1.06
CA VAL A 195 7.06 -8.78 -2.16
C VAL A 195 7.98 -7.91 -3.00
N GLN A 196 9.03 -8.53 -3.50
CA GLN A 196 9.85 -8.00 -4.55
C GLN A 196 9.27 -8.50 -5.88
N GLU A 197 8.74 -7.58 -6.70
CA GLU A 197 8.34 -7.93 -8.06
C GLU A 197 9.49 -7.59 -9.00
N SER A 198 10.01 -8.58 -9.73
CA SER A 198 10.93 -8.33 -10.84
C SER A 198 10.16 -7.61 -11.94
N ARG A 199 10.10 -6.28 -11.89
CA ARG A 199 9.68 -5.49 -13.04
C ARG A 199 10.83 -5.59 -14.04
N GLN A 200 10.56 -6.00 -15.28
CA GLN A 200 11.48 -5.72 -16.38
C GLN A 200 11.49 -4.20 -16.57
N VAL A 201 12.29 -3.51 -15.77
CA VAL A 201 12.63 -2.12 -16.05
C VAL A 201 13.64 -2.20 -17.20
N ALA A 202 13.39 -1.45 -18.27
CA ALA A 202 14.22 -1.46 -19.48
C ALA A 202 15.67 -1.03 -19.22
N TRP A 203 15.95 -0.52 -18.02
CA TRP A 203 17.25 -0.12 -17.55
C TRP A 203 17.43 -0.77 -16.18
N VAL A 204 18.48 -1.59 -16.08
CA VAL A 204 18.97 -2.18 -14.84
C VAL A 204 19.51 -1.03 -14.01
N ASP A 205 18.61 -0.31 -13.36
CA ASP A 205 18.93 0.32 -12.10
C ASP A 205 18.62 -0.72 -11.04
N GLU A 206 19.57 -0.97 -10.14
CA GLU A 206 19.52 -2.02 -9.11
C GLU A 206 18.41 -1.77 -8.05
N ASN A 207 17.57 -0.77 -8.31
CA ASN A 207 16.37 -0.40 -7.57
C ASN A 207 15.27 -1.43 -7.76
N VAL A 208 15.47 -2.55 -7.08
CA VAL A 208 14.43 -3.49 -6.70
C VAL A 208 13.27 -2.72 -6.04
N THR A 209 12.18 -2.52 -6.78
CA THR A 209 10.98 -1.92 -6.20
C THR A 209 10.27 -2.95 -5.33
N HIS A 210 10.32 -2.75 -4.02
CA HIS A 210 9.47 -3.48 -3.10
C HIS A 210 8.01 -3.05 -3.33
N THR A 211 7.08 -3.94 -3.01
CA THR A 211 5.66 -3.60 -2.99
C THR A 211 4.96 -4.38 -1.90
N THR A 212 3.75 -3.98 -1.55
CA THR A 212 2.92 -4.65 -0.56
C THR A 212 1.68 -5.16 -1.27
N LYS A 213 1.47 -6.48 -1.25
CA LYS A 213 0.27 -7.12 -1.77
C LYS A 213 -0.71 -7.36 -0.65
N SER A 214 -1.98 -7.20 -0.95
CA SER A 214 -3.07 -7.42 0.00
C SER A 214 -4.22 -8.17 -0.61
N TYR A 215 -4.79 -9.08 0.16
CA TYR A 215 -5.93 -9.90 -0.21
C TYR A 215 -6.93 -9.94 0.94
N LEU A 216 -8.21 -9.90 0.60
CA LEU A 216 -9.25 -10.38 1.50
C LEU A 216 -9.35 -11.89 1.33
N VAL A 217 -9.36 -12.64 2.43
CA VAL A 217 -9.42 -14.10 2.41
C VAL A 217 -10.52 -14.61 3.33
N LEU A 218 -11.05 -15.81 3.03
CA LEU A 218 -11.87 -16.52 4.01
C LEU A 218 -10.96 -17.05 5.13
N PRO A 219 -11.37 -16.95 6.41
CA PRO A 219 -10.64 -17.55 7.51
C PRO A 219 -10.41 -19.04 7.26
N GLN A 220 -9.16 -19.47 7.36
CA GLN A 220 -8.77 -20.85 7.11
C GLN A 220 -8.50 -21.61 8.39
N ALA A 221 -8.77 -22.91 8.38
CA ALA A 221 -8.37 -23.81 9.45
C ALA A 221 -6.96 -24.38 9.27
N ALA A 222 -6.37 -24.27 8.07
CA ALA A 222 -5.12 -24.96 7.72
C ALA A 222 -4.10 -24.01 7.10
N SER A 223 -3.15 -23.54 7.90
CA SER A 223 -1.88 -22.97 7.45
C SER A 223 -0.77 -23.98 7.75
N PHE A 224 0.11 -24.24 6.79
CA PHE A 224 1.28 -25.08 7.01
C PHE A 224 2.51 -24.21 7.19
N GLN A 225 3.28 -24.44 8.25
CA GLN A 225 4.56 -23.80 8.47
C GLN A 225 5.65 -24.83 8.22
N HIS A 226 6.63 -24.46 7.40
CA HIS A 226 7.80 -25.26 7.12
C HIS A 226 9.04 -24.46 7.51
N ASP A 227 9.78 -24.99 8.47
CA ASP A 227 11.08 -24.44 8.84
C ASP A 227 12.09 -24.94 7.82
N PHE A 228 12.70 -24.03 7.07
CA PHE A 228 13.67 -24.37 6.06
C PHE A 228 15.06 -23.94 6.52
N GLU A 229 15.96 -24.90 6.68
CA GLU A 229 17.35 -24.62 6.97
C GLU A 229 18.15 -24.59 5.66
N LEU A 230 18.61 -23.39 5.31
CA LEU A 230 19.65 -23.22 4.31
C LEU A 230 20.98 -23.62 4.94
N HIS A 231 21.45 -24.83 4.68
CA HIS A 231 22.82 -25.20 5.01
C HIS A 231 23.76 -24.54 4.00
N THR A 232 24.45 -23.49 4.43
CA THR A 232 25.68 -23.04 3.77
C THR A 232 26.78 -24.03 4.16
N ILE A 233 27.52 -24.53 3.16
CA ILE A 233 28.74 -25.27 3.44
C ILE A 233 29.82 -24.20 3.54
N GLU A 234 30.35 -23.98 4.74
CA GLU A 234 31.51 -23.11 4.96
C GLU A 234 32.71 -23.70 4.19
N THR A 235 32.89 -23.26 2.95
CA THR A 235 34.10 -23.59 2.19
C THR A 235 35.18 -22.64 2.63
N GLY A 236 35.95 -23.07 3.63
CA GLY A 236 37.06 -22.32 4.20
C GLY A 236 37.86 -21.57 3.13
N HIS A 237 37.69 -20.25 3.15
CA HIS A 237 38.55 -19.19 2.62
C HIS A 237 38.18 -18.44 1.34
N TRP A 238 37.25 -18.84 0.48
CA TRP A 238 36.90 -18.00 -0.69
C TRP A 238 35.45 -18.21 -1.14
N GLU A 239 34.57 -17.27 -0.77
CA GLU A 239 33.15 -17.18 -1.11
C GLU A 239 32.34 -18.43 -0.73
N ASP A 240 31.32 -18.28 0.11
CA ASP A 240 30.34 -19.36 0.35
C ASP A 240 29.64 -19.72 -0.97
N ARG A 241 30.22 -20.65 -1.72
CA ARG A 241 29.66 -21.12 -2.98
C ARG A 241 28.64 -22.18 -2.62
N ARG A 242 27.38 -21.76 -2.66
CA ARG A 242 26.26 -22.67 -2.65
C ARG A 242 26.45 -23.69 -3.78
N VAL A 243 26.64 -24.96 -3.44
CA VAL A 243 26.54 -26.04 -4.44
C VAL A 243 25.15 -25.91 -5.06
N PRO A 244 25.01 -25.88 -6.40
CA PRO A 244 23.71 -25.75 -7.04
C PRO A 244 22.88 -27.00 -6.75
N THR A 245 22.07 -26.92 -5.70
CA THR A 245 21.13 -27.95 -5.28
C THR A 245 19.72 -27.40 -5.31
N GLU A 246 18.76 -28.28 -5.63
CA GLU A 246 17.35 -27.95 -5.50
C GLU A 246 16.98 -27.91 -4.02
N ALA A 247 16.46 -26.76 -3.57
CA ALA A 247 15.78 -26.64 -2.29
C ALA A 247 14.31 -26.96 -2.51
N GLY A 248 13.88 -28.17 -2.10
CA GLY A 248 12.52 -28.63 -2.27
C GLY A 248 11.95 -29.20 -0.98
N PHE A 249 10.69 -28.91 -0.69
CA PHE A 249 9.91 -29.59 0.32
C PHE A 249 8.53 -29.92 -0.25
N ALA A 250 7.91 -30.98 0.29
CA ALA A 250 6.55 -31.37 -0.06
C ALA A 250 5.73 -31.45 1.23
N THR A 251 4.53 -30.88 1.21
CA THR A 251 3.55 -31.01 2.29
C THR A 251 2.16 -31.22 1.72
N GLU A 252 1.31 -31.92 2.47
CA GLU A 252 -0.07 -32.11 2.09
C GLU A 252 -0.89 -30.86 2.44
N LEU A 253 -1.44 -30.21 1.42
CA LEU A 253 -2.29 -29.04 1.59
C LEU A 253 -3.76 -29.46 1.63
N SER A 254 -4.43 -29.18 2.74
CA SER A 254 -5.88 -29.35 2.86
C SER A 254 -6.57 -28.24 2.06
N LEU A 255 -7.14 -28.58 0.91
CA LEU A 255 -7.88 -27.61 0.11
C LEU A 255 -9.17 -27.18 0.85
N PRO A 256 -9.49 -25.87 0.87
CA PRO A 256 -10.74 -25.41 1.44
C PRO A 256 -11.93 -25.98 0.65
N PRO A 257 -13.10 -26.13 1.29
CA PRO A 257 -14.31 -26.57 0.60
C PRO A 257 -14.66 -25.61 -0.55
N PRO A 258 -15.46 -26.08 -1.53
CA PRO A 258 -15.96 -25.23 -2.61
C PRO A 258 -16.66 -23.99 -2.05
N LEU A 259 -16.46 -22.85 -2.72
CA LEU A 259 -17.01 -21.57 -2.32
C LEU A 259 -18.54 -21.62 -2.25
N SER A 260 -19.12 -21.32 -1.08
CA SER A 260 -20.56 -21.24 -0.94
C SER A 260 -21.09 -19.85 -1.34
N PRO A 261 -22.38 -19.72 -1.74
CA PRO A 261 -22.97 -18.41 -2.03
C PRO A 261 -22.85 -17.42 -0.87
N LYS A 262 -22.96 -17.92 0.37
CA LYS A 262 -22.81 -17.11 1.58
C LYS A 262 -21.40 -16.55 1.74
N ASP A 263 -20.38 -17.30 1.31
CA ASP A 263 -19.00 -16.83 1.38
C ASP A 263 -18.75 -15.71 0.36
N THR A 264 -19.28 -15.85 -0.85
CA THR A 264 -19.26 -14.78 -1.86
C THR A 264 -19.95 -13.52 -1.36
N GLU A 265 -21.12 -13.66 -0.70
CA GLU A 265 -21.82 -12.54 -0.08
C GLU A 265 -21.00 -11.82 1.00
N ARG A 266 -20.14 -12.53 1.75
CA ARG A 266 -19.24 -11.90 2.73
C ARG A 266 -18.25 -10.96 2.04
N PHE A 267 -17.61 -11.40 0.95
CA PHE A 267 -16.71 -10.55 0.16
C PHE A 267 -17.42 -9.32 -0.40
N ILE A 268 -18.58 -9.51 -1.03
CA ILE A 268 -19.38 -8.41 -1.60
C ILE A 268 -19.76 -7.40 -0.52
N ARG A 269 -20.23 -7.88 0.63
CA ARG A 269 -20.59 -7.04 1.77
C ARG A 269 -19.40 -6.24 2.28
N ALA A 270 -18.23 -6.87 2.44
CA ALA A 270 -17.03 -6.20 2.91
C ALA A 270 -16.55 -5.12 1.94
N LEU A 271 -16.42 -5.46 0.64
CA LEU A 271 -16.00 -4.52 -0.40
C LEU A 271 -16.96 -3.33 -0.52
N LYS A 272 -18.27 -3.58 -0.44
CA LYS A 272 -19.28 -2.52 -0.46
C LYS A 272 -19.24 -1.64 0.79
N ALA A 273 -19.12 -2.24 1.98
CA ALA A 273 -19.11 -1.50 3.24
C ALA A 273 -17.84 -0.65 3.39
N LEU A 274 -16.71 -1.17 2.91
CA LEU A 274 -15.43 -0.47 2.93
C LEU A 274 -15.24 0.43 1.69
N ASN A 275 -16.15 0.41 0.72
CA ASN A 275 -16.03 1.14 -0.55
C ASN A 275 -14.71 0.85 -1.30
N ILE A 276 -14.37 -0.44 -1.45
CA ILE A 276 -13.14 -0.90 -2.09
C ILE A 276 -13.48 -1.51 -3.44
N ALA A 277 -12.73 -1.14 -4.47
CA ALA A 277 -12.80 -1.80 -5.77
C ALA A 277 -12.02 -3.12 -5.71
N ALA A 278 -12.66 -4.23 -6.13
CA ALA A 278 -11.92 -5.47 -6.35
C ALA A 278 -10.94 -5.27 -7.51
N CYS A 279 -9.68 -5.72 -7.34
CA CYS A 279 -8.78 -5.76 -8.49
C CYS A 279 -9.34 -6.79 -9.49
N SER A 280 -9.73 -6.33 -10.67
CA SER A 280 -9.90 -7.26 -11.78
C SER A 280 -8.53 -7.88 -12.02
N THR A 281 -8.41 -9.19 -11.91
CA THR A 281 -7.18 -9.86 -12.35
C THR A 281 -7.03 -9.51 -13.82
N GLN A 282 -6.04 -8.68 -14.15
CA GLN A 282 -5.64 -8.44 -15.52
C GLN A 282 -5.53 -9.80 -16.21
N LYS A 283 -6.17 -9.94 -17.37
CA LYS A 283 -5.98 -11.11 -18.21
C LYS A 283 -4.48 -11.21 -18.48
N ALA A 284 -3.81 -12.16 -17.84
CA ALA A 284 -2.51 -12.63 -18.28
C ALA A 284 -2.73 -13.37 -19.61
N SER A 285 -2.89 -12.61 -20.69
CA SER A 285 -2.89 -13.12 -22.06
C SER A 285 -2.46 -11.99 -23.01
N ASP A 286 -1.28 -12.20 -23.60
CA ASP A 286 -0.74 -11.64 -24.85
C ASP A 286 -0.33 -10.17 -24.90
N SER A 287 0.99 -9.92 -24.86
CA SER A 287 1.74 -9.62 -26.10
C SER A 287 3.23 -9.40 -25.82
N LEU A 288 4.03 -10.41 -26.14
CA LEU A 288 5.37 -10.21 -26.70
C LEU A 288 5.19 -9.55 -28.09
N GLN A 289 5.10 -8.22 -28.14
CA GLN A 289 5.52 -7.48 -29.32
C GLN A 289 6.28 -6.25 -28.88
N VAL A 290 7.61 -6.39 -28.97
CA VAL A 290 8.57 -5.32 -29.10
C VAL A 290 8.12 -4.44 -30.25
N ASN A 291 7.81 -3.17 -29.97
CA ASN A 291 8.08 -2.10 -30.92
C ASN A 291 8.42 -0.82 -30.16
N ASP A 292 9.65 -0.38 -30.42
CA ASP A 292 10.18 0.95 -30.16
C ASP A 292 9.18 2.05 -30.52
N ARG A 293 8.92 2.94 -29.55
CA ARG A 293 8.98 4.40 -29.74
C ARG A 293 8.76 5.13 -28.42
N VAL A 294 9.81 5.85 -28.03
CA VAL A 294 9.85 6.97 -27.09
C VAL A 294 8.64 7.90 -27.29
N SER A 295 7.90 8.19 -26.21
CA SER A 295 7.36 9.51 -25.83
C SER A 295 6.42 9.41 -24.60
N GLY A 296 6.76 10.12 -23.52
CA GLY A 296 5.82 10.64 -22.50
C GLY A 296 5.02 9.64 -21.66
N ALA A 297 5.57 9.24 -20.51
CA ALA A 297 4.80 8.57 -19.47
C ALA A 297 3.86 9.56 -18.78
N ILE A 298 2.66 9.71 -19.34
CA ILE A 298 1.48 10.05 -18.53
C ILE A 298 0.96 8.71 -18.03
N GLU A 299 1.23 8.37 -16.77
CA GLU A 299 0.45 7.37 -16.06
C GLU A 299 -0.98 7.92 -15.99
N SER A 300 -1.84 7.47 -16.91
CA SER A 300 -3.27 7.75 -16.84
C SER A 300 -3.83 6.99 -15.64
N ASP A 301 -3.91 7.69 -14.51
CA ASP A 301 -4.60 7.27 -13.28
C ASP A 301 -6.14 7.44 -13.42
N ASP A 302 -6.67 7.35 -14.65
CA ASP A 302 -8.09 7.41 -14.94
C ASP A 302 -8.76 6.03 -14.73
N ALA A 303 -8.88 5.67 -13.46
CA ALA A 303 -9.86 4.70 -13.00
C ALA A 303 -10.67 5.26 -11.82
N GLU A 304 -11.02 6.55 -11.89
CA GLU A 304 -12.17 7.07 -11.15
C GLU A 304 -13.45 6.44 -11.75
N ASP A 305 -14.25 5.79 -10.89
CA ASP A 305 -15.58 5.23 -11.20
C ASP A 305 -15.67 3.98 -12.09
N ALA A 306 -14.77 3.00 -11.92
CA ALA A 306 -15.13 1.62 -12.28
C ALA A 306 -16.34 1.19 -11.42
N PRO A 307 -17.48 0.76 -12.01
CA PRO A 307 -18.66 0.43 -11.24
C PRO A 307 -18.34 -0.71 -10.26
N LEU A 308 -18.71 -0.52 -8.99
CA LEU A 308 -18.70 -1.53 -7.91
C LEU A 308 -19.43 -2.85 -8.26
N ALA A 309 -19.99 -2.95 -9.47
CA ALA A 309 -20.68 -4.09 -10.04
C ALA A 309 -19.79 -5.04 -10.86
N ALA A 310 -18.46 -4.86 -10.87
CA ALA A 310 -17.57 -5.93 -11.34
C ALA A 310 -17.82 -7.19 -10.49
N GLU A 311 -18.23 -8.28 -11.13
CA GLU A 311 -18.61 -9.52 -10.46
C GLU A 311 -17.45 -10.01 -9.59
N VAL A 312 -17.58 -9.85 -8.27
CA VAL A 312 -16.55 -10.28 -7.31
C VAL A 312 -16.48 -11.80 -7.36
N LYS A 313 -15.40 -12.33 -7.92
CA LYS A 313 -15.13 -13.78 -8.02
C LYS A 313 -13.91 -14.12 -7.17
N PRO A 314 -14.11 -14.56 -5.91
CA PRO A 314 -13.01 -15.09 -5.12
C PRO A 314 -12.35 -16.25 -5.86
N LYS A 315 -11.02 -16.28 -5.86
CA LYS A 315 -10.23 -17.31 -6.50
C LYS A 315 -9.46 -18.10 -5.46
N LEU A 316 -9.34 -19.41 -5.68
CA LEU A 316 -8.48 -20.24 -4.87
C LEU A 316 -7.04 -19.81 -5.14
N THR A 317 -6.34 -19.35 -4.10
CA THR A 317 -5.04 -18.71 -4.21
C THR A 317 -4.08 -19.37 -3.24
N LEU A 318 -2.89 -19.73 -3.74
CA LEU A 318 -1.77 -20.20 -2.93
C LEU A 318 -0.96 -19.00 -2.46
N PHE A 319 -0.79 -18.88 -1.16
CA PHE A 319 0.02 -17.87 -0.50
C PHE A 319 1.29 -18.54 0.02
N ILE A 320 2.43 -17.94 -0.32
CA ILE A 320 3.74 -18.36 0.18
C ILE A 320 4.38 -17.11 0.78
N ARG A 321 4.78 -17.20 2.04
CA ARG A 321 5.44 -16.11 2.76
C ARG A 321 6.63 -16.65 3.53
N ASN A 322 7.74 -15.94 3.49
CA ASN A 322 8.90 -16.26 4.30
C ASN A 322 8.91 -15.34 5.52
N ASP A 323 8.67 -15.92 6.69
CA ASP A 323 8.80 -15.27 7.98
C ASP A 323 10.20 -15.61 8.50
N ASN A 324 11.10 -14.62 8.47
CA ASN A 324 12.46 -14.72 8.96
C ASN A 324 12.72 -13.60 9.95
N LYS A 325 13.45 -13.91 11.03
CA LYS A 325 13.97 -12.89 11.95
C LYS A 325 15.32 -12.38 11.46
N GLU A 326 15.44 -12.10 10.17
CA GLU A 326 16.60 -11.35 9.69
C GLU A 326 16.41 -9.91 10.14
N GLU A 327 17.41 -9.39 10.85
CA GLU A 327 17.50 -7.96 11.14
C GLU A 327 17.78 -7.25 9.81
N TRP A 328 16.81 -6.47 9.34
CA TRP A 328 16.92 -5.61 8.16
C TRP A 328 17.49 -4.26 8.54
#